data_AF-A0A6C0CQP8-F1
#
_entry.id   AF-A0A6C0CQP8-F1
#
_cell.length_a   1.000
_cell.length_b   1.000
_cell.length_c   1.000
_cell.angle_alpha   90.00
_cell.angle_beta   90.00
_cell.angle_gamma   90.00
#
_symmetry.space_group_name_H-M   'P 1'
#
loop_
_entity.id
_entity.type
_entity.pdbx_description
1 polymer ?
#
loop_
_entity_poly.entity_id
_entity_poly.type
_entity_poly.pdbx_seq_one_letter_code
_entity_poly.pdbx_strand_id
1 'polypeptide(L)'
;MNSLPDEIICNILRFLPNNNIIPINKSLFSLYRSNLIWKERVINRFSIINSNNYFREYIWAKKLEKHKFMYQRAYTYGCVGKNKPLIKPIFENSLM
;
A
#
# COMPACT_ATOMS: atom_id res chain seq x y z
N MET A 1 9.99 -3.96 34.11
CA MET A 1 9.11 -5.16 34.17
C MET A 1 8.10 -5.09 33.03
N ASN A 2 7.91 -6.22 32.34
CA ASN A 2 6.83 -6.54 31.38
C ASN A 2 6.96 -6.07 29.91
N SER A 3 8.09 -6.30 29.26
CA SER A 3 8.09 -6.44 27.79
C SER A 3 7.68 -7.86 27.43
N LEU A 4 6.58 -8.03 26.69
CA LEU A 4 6.23 -9.31 26.10
C LEU A 4 7.39 -9.83 25.22
N PRO A 5 7.63 -11.14 25.16
CA PRO A 5 8.55 -11.73 24.18
C PRO A 5 8.13 -11.40 22.75
N ASP A 6 9.13 -11.24 21.88
CA ASP A 6 8.93 -10.88 20.46
C ASP A 6 7.99 -11.84 19.71
N GLU A 7 8.02 -13.12 20.05
CA GLU A 7 7.15 -14.17 19.50
C GLU A 7 5.69 -13.94 19.85
N ILE A 8 5.41 -13.58 21.11
CA ILE A 8 4.04 -13.28 21.57
C ILE A 8 3.55 -12.02 20.85
N ILE A 9 4.41 -11.02 20.70
CA ILE A 9 4.08 -9.79 19.97
C ILE A 9 3.77 -10.10 18.49
N CYS A 10 4.58 -10.93 17.84
CA CYS A 10 4.34 -11.34 16.45
C CYS A 10 3.02 -12.09 16.29
N ASN A 11 2.69 -12.98 17.23
CA ASN A 11 1.40 -13.69 17.23
C ASN A 11 0.22 -12.73 17.42
N ILE A 12 0.30 -11.79 18.37
CA ILE A 12 -0.74 -10.76 18.55
C ILE A 12 -0.91 -9.95 17.25
N LEU A 13 0.19 -9.48 16.67
CA LEU A 13 0.17 -8.71 15.41
C LEU A 13 -0.35 -9.51 14.23
N ARG A 14 -0.15 -10.83 14.20
CA ARG A 14 -0.66 -11.72 13.14
C ARG A 14 -2.18 -11.85 13.18
N PHE A 15 -2.79 -11.89 14.36
CA PHE A 15 -4.24 -12.07 14.50
C PHE A 15 -5.05 -10.77 14.54
N LEU A 16 -4.40 -9.61 14.65
CA LEU A 16 -5.10 -8.32 14.59
C LEU A 16 -5.80 -8.10 13.23
N PRO A 17 -6.98 -7.47 13.19
CA PRO A 17 -7.66 -7.15 11.93
C PRO A 17 -6.83 -6.14 11.10
N ASN A 18 -6.89 -6.28 9.77
CA ASN A 18 -6.08 -5.50 8.80
C ASN A 18 -6.16 -3.98 8.97
N ASN A 19 -7.24 -3.46 9.56
CA ASN A 19 -7.49 -2.03 9.70
C ASN A 19 -6.73 -1.39 10.88
N ASN A 20 -6.26 -2.19 11.84
CA ASN A 20 -5.72 -1.70 13.12
C ASN A 20 -4.21 -1.94 13.28
N ILE A 21 -3.51 -2.28 12.19
CA ILE A 21 -2.09 -2.61 12.22
C ILE A 21 -1.33 -1.34 11.91
N ILE A 22 -1.20 -0.50 12.93
CA ILE A 22 -0.37 0.70 12.90
C ILE A 22 0.81 0.41 13.83
N PRO A 23 2.06 0.72 13.45
CA PRO A 23 3.18 0.53 14.35
C PRO A 23 3.01 1.41 15.59
N ILE A 24 2.76 0.75 16.73
CA ILE A 24 2.48 1.38 18.02
C ILE A 24 3.75 2.08 18.55
N ASN A 25 4.93 1.54 18.24
CA ASN A 25 6.21 2.04 18.73
C ASN A 25 7.33 1.81 17.70
N LYS A 26 8.35 2.68 17.71
CA LYS A 26 9.58 2.55 16.88
C LYS A 26 10.34 1.25 17.17
N SER A 27 10.37 0.80 18.42
CA SER A 27 11.04 -0.46 18.80
C SER A 27 10.40 -1.68 18.13
N LEU A 28 9.07 -1.71 18.08
CA LEU A 28 8.29 -2.81 17.48
C LEU A 28 8.26 -2.76 15.95
N PHE A 29 8.79 -1.71 15.34
CA PHE A 29 8.77 -1.54 13.89
C PHE A 29 9.60 -2.59 13.14
N SER A 30 10.66 -3.08 13.78
CA SER A 30 11.45 -4.22 13.31
C SER A 30 10.57 -5.48 13.17
N LEU A 31 9.93 -5.89 14.26
CA LEU A 31 9.07 -7.08 14.32
C LEU A 31 7.86 -6.94 13.41
N TYR A 32 7.27 -5.75 13.38
CA TYR A 32 6.14 -5.42 12.51
C TYR A 32 6.44 -5.67 11.04
N ARG A 33 7.69 -5.45 10.57
CA ARG A 33 8.09 -5.68 9.18
C ARG A 33 8.35 -7.15 8.85
N SER A 34 8.29 -8.04 9.85
CA SER A 34 8.56 -9.46 9.64
C SER A 34 7.58 -10.09 8.65
N ASN A 35 8.11 -11.01 7.83
CA ASN A 35 7.30 -11.74 6.86
C ASN A 35 6.25 -12.63 7.54
N LEU A 36 6.47 -13.04 8.79
CA LEU A 36 5.53 -13.85 9.56
C LEU A 36 4.15 -13.18 9.67
N ILE A 37 4.12 -11.86 9.85
CA ILE A 37 2.90 -11.07 10.02
C ILE A 37 2.23 -10.80 8.66
N TRP A 38 3.02 -10.47 7.63
CA TRP A 38 2.49 -9.98 6.35
C TRP A 38 2.22 -11.06 5.32
N LYS A 39 2.87 -12.22 5.39
CA LYS A 39 2.77 -13.29 4.38
C LYS A 39 1.33 -13.72 4.15
N GLU A 40 0.65 -14.17 5.20
CA GLU A 40 -0.73 -14.67 5.09
C GLU A 40 -1.69 -13.56 4.65
N ARG A 41 -1.50 -12.34 5.13
CA ARG A 41 -2.35 -11.20 4.77
C ARG A 41 -2.26 -10.85 3.30
N VAL A 42 -1.04 -10.87 2.77
CA VAL A 42 -0.77 -10.56 1.36
C VAL A 42 -1.27 -11.66 0.44
N ILE A 43 -1.05 -12.92 0.81
CA ILE A 43 -1.58 -14.06 0.06
C ILE A 43 -3.10 -14.01 0.03
N ASN A 44 -3.76 -13.86 1.19
CA ASN A 44 -5.22 -13.91 1.27
C ASN A 44 -5.90 -12.73 0.58
N ARG A 45 -5.31 -11.53 0.62
CA ARG A 45 -5.91 -10.33 0.03
C ARG A 45 -5.53 -10.12 -1.43
N PHE A 46 -4.27 -10.32 -1.79
CA PHE A 46 -3.71 -9.95 -3.09
C PHE A 46 -3.27 -11.16 -3.94
N SER A 47 -3.37 -12.39 -3.41
CA SER A 47 -2.95 -13.62 -4.10
C SER A 47 -1.47 -13.63 -4.53
N ILE A 48 -0.61 -12.87 -3.83
CA ILE A 48 0.85 -12.84 -4.09
C ILE A 48 1.51 -13.94 -3.24
N ILE A 49 1.85 -15.06 -3.88
CA ILE A 49 2.31 -16.29 -3.21
C ILE A 49 3.83 -16.28 -2.97
N ASN A 50 4.60 -15.73 -3.91
CA ASN A 50 6.07 -15.78 -3.86
C ASN A 50 6.62 -14.36 -3.73
N SER A 51 7.04 -13.99 -2.52
CA SER A 51 7.78 -12.75 -2.28
C SER A 51 8.87 -12.94 -1.24
N ASN A 52 9.98 -12.23 -1.45
CA ASN A 52 11.07 -12.13 -0.48
C ASN A 52 10.70 -11.16 0.67
N ASN A 53 9.82 -10.19 0.42
CA ASN A 53 9.42 -9.18 1.40
C ASN A 53 7.94 -8.83 1.26
N TYR A 54 7.11 -9.54 2.02
CA TYR A 54 5.67 -9.37 1.97
C TYR A 54 5.21 -8.00 2.47
N PHE A 55 5.94 -7.38 3.39
CA PHE A 55 5.59 -6.03 3.85
C PHE A 55 5.67 -4.99 2.73
N ARG A 56 6.74 -5.03 1.93
CA ARG A 56 6.90 -4.12 0.78
C ARG A 56 5.87 -4.41 -0.31
N GLU A 57 5.61 -5.68 -0.60
CA GLU A 57 4.54 -6.07 -1.55
C GLU A 57 3.18 -5.54 -1.12
N TYR A 58 2.84 -5.66 0.17
CA TYR A 58 1.60 -5.12 0.71
C TYR A 58 1.45 -3.62 0.44
N ILE A 59 2.50 -2.84 0.73
CA ILE A 59 2.51 -1.39 0.49
C ILE A 59 2.31 -1.09 -1.00
N TRP A 60 3.03 -1.81 -1.85
CA TRP A 60 2.96 -1.62 -3.29
C TRP A 60 1.58 -1.98 -3.84
N ALA A 61 1.02 -3.12 -3.43
CA ALA A 61 -0.31 -3.57 -3.83
C ALA A 61 -1.40 -2.57 -3.42
N LYS A 62 -1.32 -2.00 -2.21
CA LYS A 62 -2.20 -0.89 -1.80
C LYS A 62 -2.07 0.35 -2.68
N LYS A 63 -0.82 0.71 -3.04
CA LYS A 63 -0.57 1.86 -3.94
C LYS A 63 -1.17 1.60 -5.32
N LEU A 64 -1.04 0.37 -5.82
CA LEU A 64 -1.62 -0.07 -7.09
C LEU A 64 -3.16 -0.01 -7.06
N GLU A 65 -3.80 -0.53 -6.01
CA GLU A 65 -5.26 -0.42 -5.84
C GLU A 65 -5.74 1.03 -5.90
N LYS A 66 -5.07 1.92 -5.15
CA LYS A 66 -5.38 3.35 -5.16
C LYS A 66 -5.23 3.94 -6.57
N HIS A 67 -4.17 3.56 -7.29
CA HIS A 67 -3.93 4.04 -8.64
C HIS A 67 -5.00 3.55 -9.62
N LYS A 68 -5.36 2.26 -9.58
CA LYS A 68 -6.44 1.69 -10.39
C LYS A 68 -7.77 2.40 -10.13
N PHE A 69 -8.10 2.63 -8.86
CA PHE A 69 -9.30 3.36 -8.47
C PHE A 69 -9.30 4.80 -9.01
N MET A 70 -8.19 5.53 -8.88
CA MET A 70 -8.08 6.90 -9.39
C MET A 70 -8.19 6.95 -10.91
N TYR A 71 -7.59 5.99 -11.62
CA TYR A 71 -7.71 5.87 -13.06
C TYR A 71 -9.16 5.60 -13.49
N GLN A 72 -9.81 4.62 -12.86
CA GLN A 72 -11.22 4.31 -13.12
C GLN A 72 -12.10 5.55 -12.87
N ARG A 73 -11.91 6.22 -11.73
CA ARG A 73 -12.60 7.46 -11.38
C ARG A 73 -12.37 8.54 -12.44
N ALA A 74 -11.13 8.79 -12.85
CA ALA A 74 -10.80 9.79 -13.86
C ALA A 74 -11.47 9.50 -15.20
N TYR A 75 -11.50 8.23 -15.61
CA TYR A 75 -12.22 7.77 -16.80
C TYR A 75 -13.72 8.07 -16.69
N THR A 76 -14.38 7.69 -15.58
CA THR A 76 -15.80 7.95 -15.39
C THR A 76 -16.13 9.46 -15.43
N TYR A 77 -15.30 10.30 -14.79
CA TYR A 77 -15.47 11.76 -14.84
C TYR A 77 -15.23 12.34 -16.24
N GLY A 78 -14.35 11.73 -17.04
CA GLY A 78 -14.15 12.07 -18.45
C GLY A 78 -15.40 11.76 -19.27
N CYS A 79 -16.00 10.58 -19.11
CA CYS A 79 -17.24 10.21 -19.79
C CYS A 79 -18.42 11.14 -19.46
N VAL A 80 -18.50 11.64 -18.22
CA VAL A 80 -19.53 12.60 -17.77
C VAL A 80 -19.19 14.05 -18.17
N GLY A 81 -18.05 14.29 -18.83
CA GLY A 81 -17.62 15.62 -19.27
C GLY A 81 -17.16 16.56 -18.14
N LYS A 82 -16.99 16.04 -16.92
CA LYS A 82 -16.50 16.78 -15.75
C LYS A 82 -14.98 16.94 -15.74
N ASN A 83 -14.25 15.94 -16.27
CA ASN A 83 -12.83 16.06 -16.55
C ASN A 83 -12.65 16.36 -18.04
N LYS A 84 -12.06 17.51 -18.36
CA LYS A 84 -11.65 17.86 -19.73
C LYS A 84 -10.13 17.72 -19.86
N PRO A 85 -9.62 17.25 -21.01
CA PRO A 85 -8.18 17.22 -21.24
C PRO A 85 -7.62 18.64 -21.20
N LEU A 86 -6.40 18.78 -20.68
CA LEU A 86 -5.68 20.04 -20.73
C LEU A 86 -5.37 20.39 -22.19
N ILE A 87 -5.56 21.66 -22.55
CA ILE A 87 -5.18 22.16 -23.86
C ILE A 87 -3.65 22.27 -23.87
N LYS A 88 -3.00 21.60 -24.83
CA LYS A 88 -1.54 21.65 -24.97
C LYS A 88 -1.12 23.11 -25.24
N PRO A 89 -0.21 23.69 -24.43
CA PRO A 89 0.30 25.02 -24.72
C PRO A 89 1.12 24.99 -26.02
N ILE A 90 1.03 26.08 -26.77
CA ILE A 90 1.89 26.31 -27.93
C ILE A 90 3.19 26.88 -27.37
N PHE A 91 4.29 26.15 -27.52
CA PHE A 91 5.61 26.65 -27.17
C PHE A 91 6.17 27.39 -28.39
N GLU A 92 6.50 28.67 -28.23
CA GLU A 92 7.25 29.41 -29.25
C GLU A 92 8.67 28.86 -29.32
N ASN A 93 9.22 28.75 -30.54
CA ASN A 93 10.61 28.37 -30.71
C ASN A 93 11.50 29.46 -30.09
N SER A 94 12.47 29.07 -29.27
CA SER A 94 13.49 30.00 -28.81
C SER A 94 14.25 30.50 -30.04
N LEU A 95 14.07 31.77 -30.39
CA LEU A 95 14.79 32.45 -31.47
C LEU A 95 16.30 32.18 -31.32
N MET A 96 16.91 31.69 -32.41
CA MET A 96 18.37 31.67 -32.61
C MET A 96 18.87 33.09 -32.86
#